data_AF-A0A080ZEG5-F1
#
_entry.id   AF-A0A080ZEG5-F1
#
_cell.length_a   1.000
_cell.length_b   1.000
_cell.length_c   1.000
_cell.angle_alpha   90.00
_cell.angle_beta   90.00
_cell.angle_gamma   90.00
#
_symmetry.space_group_name_H-M   'P 1'
#
loop_
_entity.id
_entity.type
_entity.pdbx_description
1 polymer ?
#
loop_
_entity_poly.entity_id
_entity_poly.type
_entity_poly.pdbx_seq_one_letter_code
_entity_poly.pdbx_strand_id
1 'polypeptide(L)'
;LDAKAEDYKDQVLDTGRRAEDAVLAFLKTRGTNAKGAGSVLRVLRPLHKSGVLDERIAAYKRLLAIGRIEDPAPVDSQDILAIAGHV
;
A
#
# COMPACT_ATOMS: atom_id res chain seq x y z
N LEU A 1 3.52 -16.85 0.19
CA LEU A 1 3.77 -17.47 1.53
C LEU A 1 3.18 -18.87 1.54
N ASP A 2 3.79 -19.85 2.19
CA ASP A 2 3.22 -21.22 2.23
C ASP A 2 2.14 -21.32 3.32
N ALA A 3 0.88 -21.43 2.89
CA ALA A 3 -0.27 -21.56 3.78
C ALA A 3 -0.28 -22.89 4.59
N LYS A 4 0.54 -23.88 4.20
CA LYS A 4 0.67 -25.16 4.90
C LYS A 4 1.79 -25.18 5.92
N ALA A 5 2.64 -24.15 5.95
CA ALA A 5 3.72 -24.04 6.92
C ALA A 5 3.14 -23.80 8.34
N GLU A 6 3.73 -24.44 9.34
CA GLU A 6 3.27 -24.30 10.73
C GLU A 6 3.39 -22.86 11.26
N ASP A 7 4.34 -22.09 10.73
CA ASP A 7 4.62 -20.70 11.07
C ASP A 7 3.97 -19.68 10.11
N TYR A 8 3.07 -20.12 9.23
CA TYR A 8 2.41 -19.25 8.24
C TYR A 8 1.80 -17.98 8.88
N LYS A 9 1.13 -18.14 10.01
CA LYS A 9 0.49 -17.01 10.72
C LYS A 9 1.52 -15.99 11.20
N ASP A 10 2.64 -16.45 11.74
CA ASP A 10 3.72 -15.58 12.19
C ASP A 10 4.39 -14.86 11.02
N GLN A 11 4.59 -15.54 9.88
CA GLN A 11 5.12 -14.94 8.66
C GLN A 11 4.18 -13.86 8.08
N VAL A 12 2.86 -14.10 8.10
CA VAL A 12 1.86 -13.11 7.68
C VAL A 12 1.90 -11.89 8.58
N LEU A 13 1.98 -12.08 9.90
CA LEU A 13 2.05 -10.98 10.87
C LEU A 13 3.35 -10.18 10.74
N ASP A 14 4.50 -10.84 10.59
CA ASP A 14 5.79 -10.18 10.36
C ASP A 14 5.79 -9.39 9.04
N THR A 15 5.26 -9.97 7.97
CA THR A 15 5.12 -9.28 6.68
C THR A 15 4.24 -8.03 6.82
N GLY A 16 3.09 -8.15 7.50
CA GLY A 16 2.20 -7.03 7.78
C GLY A 16 2.87 -5.93 8.60
N ARG A 17 3.62 -6.30 9.64
CA ARG A 17 4.35 -5.35 10.47
C ARG A 17 5.45 -4.62 9.70
N ARG A 18 6.21 -5.33 8.86
CA ARG A 18 7.23 -4.71 8.00
C ARG A 18 6.61 -3.74 7.00
N ALA A 19 5.45 -4.08 6.44
CA ALA A 19 4.72 -3.19 5.55
C ALA A 19 4.25 -1.92 6.30
N GLU A 20 3.73 -2.06 7.52
CA GLU A 20 3.35 -0.93 8.36
C GLU A 20 4.56 -0.03 8.69
N ASP A 21 5.66 -0.61 9.16
CA ASP A 21 6.89 0.11 9.49
C ASP A 21 7.43 0.90 8.28
N ALA A 22 7.39 0.31 7.08
CA ALA A 22 7.79 0.97 5.84
C ALA A 22 6.89 2.17 5.50
N VAL A 23 5.57 2.06 5.69
CA VAL A 23 4.63 3.17 5.49
C VAL A 23 4.88 4.28 6.51
N LEU A 24 5.09 3.93 7.78
CA LEU A 24 5.38 4.90 8.84
C LEU A 24 6.71 5.61 8.60
N ALA A 25 7.75 4.89 8.17
CA ALA A 25 9.03 5.48 7.79
C ALA A 25 8.86 6.46 6.63
N PHE A 26 8.11 6.08 5.60
CA PHE A 26 7.80 6.94 4.46
C PHE A 26 7.10 8.24 4.89
N LEU A 27 6.11 8.18 5.79
CA LEU A 27 5.44 9.37 6.31
C LEU A 27 6.36 10.23 7.18
N LYS A 28 7.20 9.62 8.02
CA LYS A 28 8.19 10.34 8.84
C LYS A 28 9.17 11.14 7.98
N THR A 29 9.66 10.58 6.87
CA THR A 29 10.54 11.33 5.94
C THR A 29 9.89 12.59 5.37
N ARG A 30 8.56 12.68 5.40
CA ARG A 30 7.76 13.82 4.92
C ARG A 30 7.25 14.70 6.05
N GLY A 31 7.82 14.57 7.25
CA GLY A 31 7.48 15.38 8.42
C GLY A 31 6.11 15.08 9.02
N THR A 32 5.48 13.95 8.66
CA THR A 32 4.15 13.59 9.15
C THR A 32 4.21 12.42 10.14
N ASN A 33 3.74 12.66 11.36
CA ASN A 33 3.63 11.65 12.42
C ASN A 33 2.22 11.08 12.47
N ALA A 34 1.97 10.01 11.69
CA ALA A 34 0.75 9.22 11.82
C ALA A 34 0.95 8.12 12.86
N LYS A 35 -0.02 7.93 13.77
CA LYS A 35 0.04 6.95 14.87
C LYS A 35 -1.03 5.85 14.82
N GLY A 36 -1.86 5.85 13.77
CA GLY A 36 -2.91 4.85 13.60
C GLY A 36 -3.53 4.90 12.20
N ALA A 37 -4.23 3.83 11.82
CA ALA A 37 -4.73 3.63 10.45
C ALA A 37 -5.54 4.83 9.90
N GLY A 38 -6.45 5.38 10.69
CA GLY A 38 -7.25 6.55 10.27
C GLY A 38 -6.41 7.83 10.08
N SER A 39 -5.31 7.97 10.82
CA SER A 39 -4.37 9.10 10.67
C SER A 39 -3.49 8.92 9.43
N VAL A 40 -3.04 7.69 9.16
CA VAL A 40 -2.29 7.33 7.94
C VAL A 40 -3.09 7.68 6.70
N LEU A 41 -4.36 7.26 6.62
CA LEU A 41 -5.22 7.57 5.47
C LEU A 41 -5.42 9.08 5.27
N ARG A 42 -5.55 9.83 6.37
CA ARG A 42 -5.70 11.30 6.31
C ARG A 42 -4.45 11.96 5.71
N VAL A 43 -3.27 11.41 5.96
CA VAL A 43 -1.99 11.92 5.43
C VAL A 43 -1.75 11.44 3.99
N LEU A 44 -2.13 10.21 3.65
CA LEU A 44 -1.94 9.68 2.29
C LEU A 44 -2.83 10.37 1.25
N ARG A 45 -4.03 10.84 1.61
CA ARG A 45 -4.93 11.58 0.70
C ARG A 45 -4.28 12.82 0.06
N PRO A 46 -3.70 13.78 0.80
CA PRO A 46 -3.02 14.93 0.19
C PRO A 46 -1.71 14.54 -0.50
N LEU A 47 -1.02 13.50 -0.06
CA LEU A 47 0.17 12.97 -0.76
C LEU A 47 -0.21 12.41 -2.14
N HIS A 48 -1.36 11.74 -2.27
CA HIS A 48 -1.88 11.32 -3.57
C HIS A 48 -2.20 12.54 -4.45
N LYS A 49 -2.89 13.55 -3.93
CA LYS A 49 -3.21 14.77 -4.69
C LYS A 49 -1.98 15.54 -5.20
N SER A 50 -0.85 15.42 -4.51
CA SER A 50 0.42 16.05 -4.92
C SER A 50 1.25 15.18 -5.87
N GLY A 51 0.73 14.04 -6.32
CA GLY A 51 1.39 13.13 -7.26
C GLY A 51 2.54 12.32 -6.66
N VAL A 52 2.79 12.47 -5.35
CA VAL A 52 3.90 11.82 -4.64
C VAL A 52 3.82 10.29 -4.68
N LEU A 53 2.59 9.76 -4.77
CA LEU A 53 2.34 8.32 -4.79
C LEU A 53 2.25 7.76 -6.21
N ASP A 54 2.23 8.61 -7.24
CA ASP A 54 1.96 8.21 -8.63
C ASP A 54 3.00 7.23 -9.15
N GLU A 55 4.28 7.44 -8.83
CA GLU A 55 5.35 6.52 -9.21
C GLU A 55 5.15 5.13 -8.60
N ARG A 56 4.74 5.07 -7.32
CA ARG A 56 4.44 3.80 -6.63
C ARG A 56 3.19 3.14 -7.19
N ILE A 57 2.16 3.93 -7.52
CA ILE A 57 0.93 3.45 -8.15
C ILE A 57 1.23 2.88 -9.54
N ALA A 58 2.05 3.56 -10.33
CA ALA A 58 2.48 3.09 -11.65
C ALA A 58 3.32 1.81 -11.54
N ALA A 59 4.24 1.73 -10.57
CA ALA A 59 5.00 0.51 -10.31
C ALA A 59 4.09 -0.66 -9.93
N TYR A 60 3.12 -0.44 -9.04
CA TYR A 60 2.11 -1.44 -8.68
C TYR A 60 1.33 -1.92 -9.91
N LYS A 61 0.79 -0.99 -10.72
CA LYS A 61 0.05 -1.33 -11.95
C LYS A 61 0.89 -2.13 -12.94
N ARG A 62 2.19 -1.80 -13.08
CA ARG A 62 3.12 -2.59 -13.90
C ARG A 62 3.30 -4.00 -13.37
N LEU A 63 3.55 -4.16 -12.07
CA LEU A 63 3.70 -5.48 -11.43
C LEU A 63 2.44 -6.34 -11.59
N LEU A 64 1.27 -5.70 -11.49
CA LEU A 64 -0.02 -6.33 -11.70
C LEU A 64 -0.19 -6.79 -13.16
N ALA A 65 0.13 -5.92 -14.13
CA ALA A 65 0.03 -6.24 -15.56
C ALA A 65 0.95 -7.39 -16.00
N ILE A 66 2.13 -7.51 -15.41
CA ILE A 66 3.07 -8.60 -15.70
C ILE A 66 2.78 -9.89 -14.91
N GLY A 67 1.74 -9.90 -14.06
CA GLY A 67 1.38 -11.07 -13.25
C GLY A 67 2.41 -11.45 -12.17
N ARG A 68 3.18 -10.47 -11.67
CA ARG A 68 4.23 -10.70 -10.65
C ARG A 68 3.72 -10.57 -9.22
N ILE A 69 2.42 -10.32 -9.05
CA ILE A 69 1.76 -10.23 -7.74
C ILE A 69 1.10 -11.58 -7.47
N GLU A 70 1.56 -12.29 -6.44
CA GLU A 70 1.07 -13.63 -6.05
C GLU A 70 -0.37 -13.58 -5.50
N ASP A 71 -0.71 -12.51 -4.78
CA ASP A 71 -2.03 -12.26 -4.22
C ASP A 71 -2.46 -10.81 -4.52
N PRO A 72 -3.08 -10.54 -5.68
CA PRO A 72 -3.53 -9.20 -6.02
C PRO A 72 -4.76 -8.82 -5.21
N ALA A 73 -4.88 -7.53 -4.89
CA ALA A 73 -6.10 -6.99 -4.28
C ALA A 73 -7.33 -7.32 -5.15
N PRO A 74 -8.55 -7.49 -4.60
CA PRO A 74 -9.75 -7.74 -5.40
C PRO A 74 -9.91 -6.72 -6.54
N VAL A 75 -10.40 -7.15 -7.71
CA VAL A 75 -10.48 -6.30 -8.92
C VAL A 75 -11.17 -4.96 -8.65
N ASP A 76 -12.24 -4.96 -7.86
CA ASP A 76 -13.01 -3.75 -7.50
C ASP A 76 -12.18 -2.74 -6.70
N SER A 77 -11.10 -3.21 -6.08
CA SER A 77 -10.18 -2.40 -5.29
C SER A 77 -8.93 -1.92 -6.03
N GLN A 78 -8.63 -2.51 -7.20
CA GLN A 78 -7.39 -2.22 -7.95
C GLN A 78 -7.41 -0.85 -8.64
N ASP A 79 -8.59 -0.34 -9.02
CA ASP A 79 -8.75 0.93 -9.75
C ASP A 79 -9.64 1.96 -9.03
N ILE A 80 -9.77 1.87 -7.71
CA ILE A 80 -10.55 2.84 -6.91
C ILE A 80 -10.09 4.29 -7.15
N LEU A 81 -8.80 4.49 -7.40
CA LEU A 81 -8.21 5.81 -7.63
C LEU A 81 -8.45 6.36 -9.04
N ALA A 82 -8.77 5.51 -10.02
CA ALA A 82 -9.09 5.95 -11.39
C ALA A 82 -10.44 6.69 -11.47
N ILE A 83 -11.32 6.49 -10.49
CA ILE A 83 -12.66 7.11 -10.42
C ILE A 83 -12.55 8.59 -9.98
N ALA A 84 -11.41 9.04 -9.48
CA ALA A 84 -11.18 10.39 -8.99
C ALA A 84 -10.18 11.16 -9.86
N GLY A 85 -10.57 11.54 -11.09
CA GLY A 85 -9.68 12.36 -11.93
C GLY A 85 -10.24 12.89 -13.27
N HIS A 86 -11.21 13.81 -13.22
CA HIS A 86 -11.10 15.15 -13.84
C HIS A 86 -12.29 16.03 -13.43
N VAL A 87 -12.06 16.99 -12.53
CA VAL A 87 -12.68 18.33 -12.44
C VAL A 87 -11.63 19.24 -11.82
#